data_AF-A0A924Q4Y5-F1
#
_entry.id   AF-A0A924Q4Y5-F1
#
_cell.length_a   1.000
_cell.length_b   1.000
_cell.length_c   1.000
_cell.angle_alpha   90.00
_cell.angle_beta   90.00
_cell.angle_gamma   90.00
#
_symmetry.space_group_name_H-M   'P 1'
#
loop_
_entity.id
_entity.type
_entity.pdbx_description
1 polymer ?
#
loop_
_entity_poly.entity_id
_entity_poly.type
_entity_poly.pdbx_seq_one_letter_code
_entity_poly.pdbx_strand_id
1 'polypeptide(L)'
;MAFLPAILLTGCATAPEPPLLPEAPAIPAVTQTVYVPVYVEVEKSVPAVVPTPGPIKLPDDQEQSLALLIEMARYANASPDELRKDFLASQTVFNKDKSSVNRLRYAWISGLLGATAGDDARLQGLLEPLMAKGGFAATHPLRPVADVMLALLAERTRQLKEEQKRADALQQKLDALKAIEKNLLDRERRRN
;
A
#
# COMPACT_ATOMS: atom_id res chain seq x y z
N MET A 1 26.88 38.50 32.95
CA MET A 1 26.43 37.24 33.58
C MET A 1 26.49 36.15 32.52
N ALA A 2 27.65 35.46 32.43
CA ALA A 2 27.85 34.02 32.67
C ALA A 2 27.21 33.13 31.57
N PHE A 3 27.88 32.84 30.45
CA PHE A 3 28.94 31.82 30.16
C PHE A 3 28.52 30.33 30.34
N LEU A 4 28.68 29.59 29.23
CA LEU A 4 28.66 28.12 29.05
C LEU A 4 29.61 27.38 30.01
N PRO A 5 29.40 26.06 30.21
CA PRO A 5 30.35 25.13 29.56
C PRO A 5 29.75 23.86 28.96
N ALA A 6 30.46 23.38 27.94
CA ALA A 6 30.39 22.06 27.33
C ALA A 6 31.06 20.99 28.22
N ILE A 7 30.62 19.73 28.13
CA ILE A 7 31.34 18.57 28.66
C ILE A 7 31.54 17.57 27.51
N LEU A 8 32.82 17.37 27.18
CA LEU A 8 33.37 16.32 26.32
C LEU A 8 33.52 15.02 27.12
N LEU A 9 33.32 13.86 26.48
CA LEU A 9 34.04 12.63 26.83
C LEU A 9 34.19 11.74 25.59
N THR A 10 35.45 11.61 25.19
CA THR A 10 36.03 10.83 24.08
C THR A 10 36.11 9.34 24.41
N GLY A 11 35.73 8.47 23.46
CA GLY A 11 36.02 7.04 23.49
C GLY A 11 36.89 6.64 22.29
N CYS A 12 38.16 6.32 22.54
CA CYS A 12 39.09 5.72 21.57
C CYS A 12 39.11 4.20 21.77
N ALA A 13 38.92 3.43 20.69
CA ALA A 13 39.19 2.00 20.66
C ALA A 13 40.32 1.72 19.65
N THR A 14 41.50 1.42 20.16
CA THR A 14 42.69 0.95 19.43
C THR A 14 42.78 -0.57 19.57
N ALA A 15 42.99 -1.28 18.46
CA ALA A 15 43.20 -2.73 18.42
C ALA A 15 44.71 -3.08 18.48
N PRO A 16 45.14 -4.12 19.21
CA PRO A 16 46.53 -4.55 19.26
C PRO A 16 46.88 -5.68 18.24
N GLU A 17 48.15 -5.65 17.83
CA GLU A 17 48.85 -6.48 16.83
C GLU A 17 49.18 -7.92 17.32
N PRO A 18 49.22 -8.95 16.45
CA PRO A 18 49.50 -10.33 16.86
C PRO A 18 51.01 -10.64 16.99
N PRO A 19 51.41 -11.46 17.99
CA PRO A 19 52.83 -11.75 18.28
C PRO A 19 53.43 -12.86 17.39
N LEU A 20 54.71 -12.67 17.04
CA LEU A 20 55.60 -13.64 16.40
C LEU A 20 55.94 -14.79 17.36
N LEU A 21 55.79 -16.04 16.91
CA LEU A 21 56.24 -17.24 17.62
C LEU A 21 57.38 -17.96 16.86
N PRO A 22 58.25 -18.71 17.56
CA PRO A 22 59.60 -19.06 17.11
C PRO A 22 59.70 -20.41 16.40
N GLU A 23 60.79 -20.54 15.63
CA GLU A 23 61.21 -21.68 14.81
C GLU A 23 61.53 -22.95 15.64
N ALA A 24 61.04 -24.10 15.17
CA ALA A 24 61.31 -25.43 15.74
C ALA A 24 61.91 -26.38 14.67
N PRO A 25 62.94 -27.19 15.00
CA PRO A 25 63.74 -27.92 14.01
C PRO A 25 63.22 -29.32 13.61
N ALA A 26 63.76 -29.74 12.46
CA ALA A 26 63.56 -30.91 11.60
C ALA A 26 63.12 -32.28 12.20
N ILE A 27 62.26 -32.96 11.43
CA ILE A 27 62.08 -34.43 11.41
C ILE A 27 62.32 -34.91 9.95
N PRO A 28 63.06 -36.02 9.73
CA PRO A 28 63.74 -36.32 8.46
C PRO A 28 62.86 -36.85 7.32
N ALA A 29 63.43 -36.69 6.11
CA ALA A 29 62.85 -36.98 4.81
C ALA A 29 62.45 -38.45 4.60
N VAL A 30 61.28 -38.63 3.97
CA VAL A 30 60.95 -39.85 3.22
C VAL A 30 60.55 -39.44 1.80
N THR A 31 61.35 -39.92 0.86
CA THR A 31 61.19 -39.81 -0.59
C THR A 31 59.86 -40.37 -1.07
N GLN A 32 59.22 -39.75 -2.08
CA GLN A 32 58.98 -40.47 -3.35
C GLN A 32 58.32 -39.66 -4.48
N THR A 33 58.85 -39.96 -5.67
CA THR A 33 58.34 -39.85 -7.03
C THR A 33 58.00 -38.46 -7.57
N VAL A 34 58.99 -37.95 -8.31
CA VAL A 34 58.84 -36.96 -9.36
C VAL A 34 57.84 -37.50 -10.40
N TYR A 35 56.69 -36.84 -10.53
CA TYR A 35 55.88 -36.87 -11.74
C TYR A 35 56.08 -35.51 -12.42
N VAL A 36 56.58 -35.53 -13.66
CA VAL A 36 56.67 -34.32 -14.50
C VAL A 36 55.39 -34.25 -15.32
N PRO A 37 54.40 -33.40 -14.96
CA PRO A 37 53.37 -33.04 -15.91
C PRO A 37 53.99 -32.12 -16.96
N VAL A 38 53.98 -32.56 -18.22
CA VAL A 38 54.11 -31.67 -19.38
C VAL A 38 52.96 -30.67 -19.28
N TYR A 39 53.27 -29.40 -19.00
CA TYR A 39 52.29 -28.32 -19.10
C TYR A 39 52.00 -28.09 -20.58
N VAL A 40 50.90 -28.66 -21.08
CA VAL A 40 50.19 -28.02 -22.18
C VAL A 40 49.54 -26.81 -21.54
N GLU A 41 50.08 -25.62 -21.81
CA GLU A 41 49.39 -24.37 -21.54
C GLU A 41 48.11 -24.36 -22.37
N VAL A 42 47.05 -24.94 -21.82
CA VAL A 42 45.70 -24.59 -22.24
C VAL A 42 45.55 -23.15 -21.79
N GLU A 43 45.76 -22.23 -22.72
CA GLU A 43 45.42 -20.83 -22.59
C GLU A 43 44.00 -20.77 -22.03
N LYS A 44 43.93 -20.48 -20.73
CA LYS A 44 42.67 -20.33 -20.02
C LYS A 44 42.02 -19.11 -20.64
N SER A 45 41.16 -19.37 -21.63
CA SER A 45 40.31 -18.36 -22.25
C SER A 45 39.72 -17.53 -21.13
N VAL A 46 40.06 -16.23 -21.16
CA VAL A 46 39.62 -15.22 -20.20
C VAL A 46 38.16 -15.50 -19.85
N PRO A 47 37.81 -15.70 -18.56
CA PRO A 47 36.42 -15.93 -18.20
C PRO A 47 35.61 -14.77 -18.76
N ALA A 48 34.67 -15.10 -19.65
CA ALA A 48 33.78 -14.14 -20.28
C ALA A 48 33.23 -13.21 -19.18
N VAL A 49 33.42 -11.91 -19.39
CA VAL A 49 32.80 -10.86 -18.58
C VAL A 49 31.32 -11.21 -18.50
N VAL A 50 30.86 -11.64 -17.33
CA VAL A 50 29.43 -11.76 -17.06
C VAL A 50 28.90 -10.35 -17.27
N PRO A 51 28.02 -10.10 -18.26
CA PRO A 51 27.46 -8.78 -18.41
C PRO A 51 26.75 -8.49 -17.10
N THR A 52 27.17 -7.44 -16.39
CA THR A 52 26.47 -6.91 -15.24
C THR A 52 24.99 -6.86 -15.63
N PRO A 53 24.08 -7.57 -14.94
CA PRO A 53 22.67 -7.52 -15.27
C PRO A 53 22.28 -6.05 -15.30
N GLY A 54 21.90 -5.53 -16.47
CA GLY A 54 21.39 -4.18 -16.57
C GLY A 54 20.21 -4.04 -15.59
N PRO A 55 19.96 -2.84 -15.06
CA PRO A 55 18.82 -2.63 -14.17
C PRO A 55 17.57 -3.22 -14.83
N ILE A 56 16.92 -4.16 -14.14
CA ILE A 56 15.71 -4.84 -14.62
C ILE A 56 14.67 -3.74 -14.83
N LYS A 57 14.41 -3.38 -16.09
CA LYS A 57 13.32 -2.46 -16.43
C LYS A 57 12.02 -3.22 -16.29
N LEU A 58 11.12 -2.68 -15.47
CA LEU A 58 9.80 -3.27 -15.31
C LEU A 58 8.98 -2.96 -16.58
N PRO A 59 8.01 -3.81 -16.94
CA PRO A 59 7.02 -3.44 -17.94
C PRO A 59 6.31 -2.14 -17.55
N ASP A 60 6.04 -1.25 -18.51
CA ASP A 60 5.44 0.07 -18.29
C ASP A 60 4.18 0.02 -17.39
N ASP A 61 3.32 -0.98 -17.58
CA ASP A 61 2.11 -1.17 -16.76
C ASP A 61 2.42 -1.41 -15.28
N GLN A 62 3.52 -2.11 -14.99
CA GLN A 62 3.98 -2.35 -13.62
C GLN A 62 4.59 -1.09 -13.01
N GLU A 63 5.35 -0.31 -13.79
CA GLU A 63 5.88 0.98 -13.33
C GLU A 63 4.76 1.97 -12.98
N GLN A 64 3.73 2.07 -13.84
CA GLN A 64 2.54 2.90 -13.57
C GLN A 64 1.78 2.42 -12.34
N SER A 65 1.68 1.10 -12.16
CA SER A 65 1.03 0.51 -10.98
C SER A 65 1.77 0.83 -9.70
N LEU A 66 3.10 0.71 -9.69
CA LEU A 66 3.93 1.06 -8.55
C LEU A 66 3.84 2.56 -8.22
N ALA A 67 3.88 3.42 -9.24
CA ALA A 67 3.69 4.86 -9.06
C ALA A 67 2.34 5.16 -8.40
N LEU A 68 1.25 4.52 -8.86
CA LEU A 68 -0.07 4.71 -8.24
C LEU A 68 -0.12 4.20 -6.79
N LEU A 69 0.50 3.06 -6.48
CA LEU A 69 0.53 2.54 -5.10
C LEU A 69 1.26 3.50 -4.15
N ILE A 70 2.36 4.12 -4.61
CA ILE A 70 3.08 5.14 -3.84
C ILE A 70 2.19 6.38 -3.64
N GLU A 71 1.49 6.83 -4.68
CA GLU A 71 0.52 7.93 -4.58
C GLU A 71 -0.62 7.60 -3.60
N MET A 72 -1.15 6.37 -3.62
CA MET A 72 -2.18 5.90 -2.69
C MET A 72 -1.74 5.96 -1.24
N ALA A 73 -0.50 5.53 -0.96
CA ALA A 73 0.10 5.64 0.38
C ALA A 73 0.25 7.11 0.82
N ARG A 74 0.59 8.01 -0.10
CA ARG A 74 0.61 9.46 0.17
C ARG A 74 -0.79 9.99 0.47
N TYR A 75 -1.80 9.65 -0.34
CA TYR A 75 -3.18 10.11 -0.15
C TYR A 75 -3.75 9.69 1.20
N ALA A 76 -3.42 8.49 1.68
CA ALA A 76 -3.85 8.00 2.98
C ALA A 76 -3.37 8.86 4.16
N ASN A 77 -2.30 9.64 3.97
CA ASN A 77 -1.70 10.52 4.98
C ASN A 77 -1.88 12.01 4.65
N ALA A 78 -2.60 12.34 3.57
CA ALA A 78 -2.81 13.72 3.14
C ALA A 78 -3.80 14.45 4.05
N SER A 79 -3.62 15.77 4.17
CA SER A 79 -4.61 16.61 4.83
C SER A 79 -5.91 16.69 3.99
N PRO A 80 -7.06 17.01 4.62
CA PRO A 80 -8.32 17.12 3.89
C PRO A 80 -8.30 18.11 2.71
N ASP A 81 -7.54 19.21 2.83
CA ASP A 81 -7.45 20.23 1.77
C ASP A 81 -6.59 19.77 0.59
N GLU A 82 -5.48 19.08 0.86
CA GLU A 82 -4.67 18.44 -0.18
C GLU A 82 -5.47 17.36 -0.91
N LEU A 83 -6.23 16.55 -0.16
CA LEU A 83 -7.05 15.49 -0.74
C LEU A 83 -8.16 16.05 -1.65
N ARG A 84 -8.75 17.20 -1.30
CA ARG A 84 -9.71 17.91 -2.18
C ARG A 84 -9.05 18.42 -3.46
N LYS A 85 -7.85 18.99 -3.36
CA LYS A 85 -7.09 19.44 -4.54
C LYS A 85 -6.76 18.26 -5.45
N ASP A 86 -6.28 17.17 -4.87
CA ASP A 86 -5.94 15.94 -5.58
C ASP A 86 -7.17 15.25 -6.19
N PHE A 87 -8.33 15.35 -5.55
CA PHE A 87 -9.61 14.90 -6.11
C PHE A 87 -9.95 15.63 -7.41
N LEU A 88 -9.87 16.97 -7.44
CA LEU A 88 -10.16 17.76 -8.64
C LEU A 88 -9.11 17.50 -9.75
N ALA A 89 -7.84 17.36 -9.37
CA ALA A 89 -6.77 17.03 -10.31
C ALA A 89 -6.98 15.64 -10.94
N SER A 90 -7.25 14.61 -10.12
CA SER A 90 -7.50 13.25 -10.59
C SER A 90 -8.78 13.14 -11.43
N GLN A 91 -9.83 13.89 -11.09
CA GLN A 91 -11.03 13.99 -11.91
C GLN A 91 -10.72 14.56 -13.31
N THR A 92 -9.90 15.61 -13.37
CA THR A 92 -9.48 16.24 -14.63
C THR A 92 -8.66 15.27 -15.47
N VAL A 93 -7.71 14.55 -14.85
CA VAL A 93 -6.87 13.54 -15.53
C VAL A 93 -7.73 12.39 -16.06
N PHE A 94 -8.65 11.86 -15.26
CA PHE A 94 -9.56 10.79 -15.69
C PHE A 94 -10.48 11.22 -16.85
N ASN A 95 -10.95 12.46 -16.84
CA ASN A 95 -11.79 12.98 -17.93
C ASN A 95 -11.00 13.14 -19.24
N LYS A 96 -9.68 13.40 -19.15
CA LYS A 96 -8.78 13.47 -20.32
C LYS A 96 -8.41 12.08 -20.83
N ASP A 97 -8.10 11.16 -19.93
CA ASP A 97 -7.75 9.76 -20.24
C ASP A 97 -8.48 8.80 -19.28
N LYS A 98 -9.39 8.01 -19.86
CA LYS A 98 -10.25 7.06 -19.15
C LYS A 98 -9.59 5.69 -18.90
N SER A 99 -8.26 5.63 -18.88
CA SER A 99 -7.51 4.43 -18.54
C SER A 99 -7.89 3.85 -17.17
N SER A 100 -7.72 2.54 -17.01
CA SER A 100 -8.03 1.82 -15.77
C SER A 100 -7.24 2.36 -14.56
N VAL A 101 -5.99 2.78 -14.76
CA VAL A 101 -5.14 3.38 -13.72
C VAL A 101 -5.70 4.74 -13.27
N ASN A 102 -6.06 5.63 -14.20
CA ASN A 102 -6.64 6.93 -13.85
C ASN A 102 -8.01 6.80 -13.17
N ARG A 103 -8.81 5.84 -13.62
CA ARG A 103 -10.09 5.48 -13.01
C ARG A 103 -9.91 5.02 -11.57
N LEU A 104 -8.95 4.12 -11.31
CA LEU A 104 -8.65 3.65 -9.96
C LEU A 104 -8.11 4.78 -9.08
N ARG A 105 -7.21 5.63 -9.59
CA ARG A 105 -6.72 6.82 -8.87
C ARG A 105 -7.87 7.71 -8.43
N TYR A 106 -8.78 8.01 -9.36
CA TYR A 106 -9.93 8.85 -9.07
C TYR A 106 -10.87 8.19 -8.05
N ALA A 107 -11.14 6.89 -8.20
CA ALA A 107 -11.95 6.12 -7.25
C ALA A 107 -11.33 6.09 -5.84
N TRP A 108 -10.01 5.89 -5.73
CA TRP A 108 -9.30 5.84 -4.45
C TRP A 108 -9.47 7.15 -3.67
N ILE A 109 -9.17 8.28 -4.30
CA ILE A 109 -9.31 9.60 -3.67
C ILE A 109 -10.78 9.89 -3.32
N SER A 110 -11.72 9.49 -4.21
CA SER A 110 -13.16 9.61 -3.92
C SER A 110 -13.56 8.81 -2.68
N GLY A 111 -13.04 7.59 -2.53
CA GLY A 111 -13.30 6.75 -1.37
C GLY A 111 -12.75 7.33 -0.07
N LEU A 112 -11.58 7.97 -0.11
CA LEU A 112 -10.98 8.65 1.04
C LEU A 112 -11.74 9.92 1.45
N LEU A 113 -12.24 10.71 0.48
CA LEU A 113 -13.06 11.90 0.76
C LEU A 113 -14.47 11.55 1.26
N GLY A 114 -14.92 10.31 1.02
CA GLY A 114 -16.24 9.81 1.38
C GLY A 114 -17.37 10.64 0.76
N ALA A 115 -18.39 10.96 1.55
CA ALA A 115 -19.59 11.67 1.10
C ALA A 115 -19.32 13.04 0.44
N THR A 116 -18.14 13.64 0.69
CA THR A 116 -17.79 14.92 0.09
C THR A 116 -17.35 14.80 -1.38
N ALA A 117 -16.99 13.61 -1.86
CA ALA A 117 -16.66 13.33 -3.26
C ALA A 117 -17.87 12.85 -4.09
N GLY A 118 -18.92 12.36 -3.43
CA GLY A 118 -20.11 11.79 -4.06
C GLY A 118 -20.72 10.67 -3.23
N ASP A 119 -21.71 9.99 -3.79
CA ASP A 119 -22.33 8.82 -3.19
C ASP A 119 -21.58 7.52 -3.50
N ASP A 120 -21.93 6.46 -2.76
CA ASP A 120 -21.35 5.13 -2.96
C ASP A 120 -21.71 4.56 -4.34
N ALA A 121 -22.87 4.91 -4.92
CA ALA A 121 -23.28 4.45 -6.25
C ALA A 121 -22.34 4.95 -7.36
N ARG A 122 -21.93 6.22 -7.29
CA ARG A 122 -20.94 6.79 -8.20
C ARG A 122 -19.58 6.11 -8.02
N LEU A 123 -19.15 5.88 -6.78
CA LEU A 123 -17.89 5.19 -6.51
C LEU A 123 -17.91 3.76 -7.05
N GLN A 124 -19.02 3.05 -6.88
CA GLN A 124 -19.24 1.71 -7.45
C GLN A 124 -19.12 1.73 -8.98
N GLY A 125 -19.76 2.70 -9.64
CA GLY A 125 -19.69 2.88 -11.10
C GLY A 125 -18.30 3.24 -11.63
N LEU A 126 -17.41 3.77 -10.77
CA LEU A 126 -16.01 3.95 -11.10
C LEU A 126 -15.22 2.64 -11.01
N LEU A 127 -15.53 1.79 -10.03
CA LEU A 127 -14.78 0.57 -9.73
C LEU A 127 -15.22 -0.64 -10.57
N GLU A 128 -16.51 -0.82 -10.85
CA GLU A 128 -17.02 -1.97 -11.61
C GLU A 128 -16.34 -2.18 -12.98
N PRO A 129 -16.10 -1.12 -13.79
CA PRO A 129 -15.43 -1.29 -15.08
C PRO A 129 -13.98 -1.78 -14.97
N LEU A 130 -13.34 -1.64 -13.81
CA LEU A 130 -11.99 -2.16 -13.57
C LEU A 130 -11.98 -3.68 -13.51
N MET A 131 -13.10 -4.30 -13.15
CA MET A 131 -13.23 -5.75 -13.04
C MET A 131 -13.77 -6.39 -14.32
N ALA A 132 -14.42 -5.60 -15.17
CA ALA A 132 -15.02 -6.01 -16.44
C ALA A 132 -13.99 -6.25 -17.56
N LYS A 133 -14.48 -6.75 -18.70
CA LYS A 133 -13.67 -6.93 -19.92
C LYS A 133 -13.21 -5.56 -20.44
N GLY A 134 -11.89 -5.37 -20.57
CA GLY A 134 -11.29 -4.08 -20.90
C GLY A 134 -10.83 -3.26 -19.69
N GLY A 135 -11.09 -3.74 -18.47
CA GLY A 135 -10.50 -3.24 -17.24
C GLY A 135 -9.11 -3.85 -16.96
N PHE A 136 -8.77 -4.03 -15.69
CA PHE A 136 -7.52 -4.68 -15.29
C PHE A 136 -7.53 -6.17 -15.64
N ALA A 137 -6.45 -6.68 -16.23
CA ALA A 137 -6.26 -8.12 -16.41
C ALA A 137 -6.27 -8.86 -15.06
N ALA A 138 -6.59 -10.16 -15.07
CA ALA A 138 -6.63 -10.97 -13.84
C ALA A 138 -5.30 -10.97 -13.07
N THR A 139 -4.17 -10.88 -13.79
CA THR A 139 -2.81 -10.84 -13.25
C THR A 139 -2.31 -9.43 -12.94
N HIS A 140 -3.13 -8.39 -13.18
CA HIS A 140 -2.72 -7.01 -13.01
C HIS A 140 -2.54 -6.67 -11.52
N PRO A 141 -1.43 -6.03 -11.10
CA PRO A 141 -1.12 -5.80 -9.69
C PRO A 141 -2.13 -4.90 -8.95
N LEU A 142 -2.82 -4.01 -9.68
CA LEU A 142 -3.87 -3.14 -9.12
C LEU A 142 -5.26 -3.78 -9.02
N ARG A 143 -5.49 -4.96 -9.62
CA ARG A 143 -6.81 -5.61 -9.59
C ARG A 143 -7.26 -5.95 -8.16
N PRO A 144 -6.40 -6.51 -7.27
CA PRO A 144 -6.77 -6.77 -5.88
C PRO A 144 -7.16 -5.51 -5.10
N VAL A 145 -6.53 -4.36 -5.40
CA VAL A 145 -6.87 -3.09 -4.75
C VAL A 145 -8.31 -2.68 -5.09
N ALA A 146 -8.68 -2.75 -6.37
CA ALA A 146 -10.05 -2.47 -6.81
C ALA A 146 -11.07 -3.44 -6.20
N ASP A 147 -10.71 -4.73 -6.10
CA ASP A 147 -11.55 -5.76 -5.51
C ASP A 147 -11.83 -5.52 -4.02
N VAL A 148 -10.79 -5.20 -3.25
CA VAL A 148 -10.93 -4.83 -1.82
C VAL A 148 -11.80 -3.59 -1.67
N MET A 149 -11.64 -2.56 -2.50
CA MET A 149 -12.49 -1.38 -2.45
C MET A 149 -13.96 -1.70 -2.70
N LEU A 150 -14.27 -2.56 -3.67
CA LEU A 150 -15.63 -3.02 -3.95
C LEU A 150 -16.21 -3.80 -2.76
N ALA A 151 -15.41 -4.67 -2.14
CA ALA A 151 -15.83 -5.43 -0.97
C ALA A 151 -16.16 -4.50 0.22
N LEU A 152 -15.34 -3.48 0.46
CA LEU A 152 -15.57 -2.48 1.50
C LEU A 152 -16.84 -1.66 1.24
N LEU A 153 -17.11 -1.33 -0.03
CA LEU A 153 -18.32 -0.62 -0.43
C LEU A 153 -19.59 -1.46 -0.23
N ALA A 154 -19.51 -2.75 -0.56
CA ALA A 154 -20.60 -3.69 -0.34
C ALA A 154 -20.92 -3.83 1.16
N GLU A 155 -19.90 -3.90 2.01
CA GLU A 155 -20.08 -3.97 3.47
C GLU A 155 -20.69 -2.67 4.02
N ARG A 156 -20.20 -1.51 3.60
CA ARG A 156 -20.79 -0.20 3.96
C ARG A 156 -22.27 -0.13 3.57
N THR A 157 -22.60 -0.60 2.37
CA THR A 157 -23.99 -0.64 1.88
C THR A 157 -24.86 -1.56 2.74
N ARG A 158 -24.32 -2.70 3.20
CA ARG A 158 -25.04 -3.61 4.10
C ARG A 158 -25.32 -2.92 5.45
N GLN A 159 -24.31 -2.27 6.02
CA GLN A 159 -24.44 -1.55 7.28
C GLN A 159 -25.47 -0.43 7.21
N LEU A 160 -25.45 0.38 6.14
CA LEU A 160 -26.45 1.44 5.93
C LEU A 160 -27.88 0.88 5.84
N LYS A 161 -28.07 -0.27 5.19
CA LYS A 161 -29.38 -0.94 5.12
C LYS A 161 -29.83 -1.46 6.48
N GLU A 162 -28.92 -1.99 7.29
CA GLU A 162 -29.22 -2.44 8.65
C GLU A 162 -29.60 -1.26 9.56
N GLU A 163 -28.86 -0.15 9.49
CA GLU A 163 -29.16 1.09 10.21
C GLU A 163 -30.50 1.69 9.78
N GLN A 164 -30.79 1.71 8.47
CA GLN A 164 -32.09 2.18 7.97
C GLN A 164 -33.24 1.35 8.55
N LYS A 165 -33.12 0.01 8.55
CA LYS A 165 -34.15 -0.87 9.14
C LYS A 165 -34.34 -0.61 10.63
N ARG A 166 -33.26 -0.34 11.37
CA ARG A 166 -33.33 0.02 12.80
C ARG A 166 -34.04 1.36 13.00
N ALA A 167 -33.71 2.36 12.18
CA ALA A 167 -34.37 3.66 12.20
C ALA A 167 -35.86 3.55 11.89
N ASP A 168 -36.24 2.77 10.86
CA ASP A 168 -37.64 2.55 10.49
C ASP A 168 -38.43 1.86 11.63
N ALA A 169 -37.83 0.86 12.28
CA ALA A 169 -38.44 0.18 13.42
C ALA A 169 -38.62 1.11 14.64
N LEU A 170 -37.66 2.00 14.90
CA LEU A 170 -37.77 3.01 15.95
C LEU A 170 -38.85 4.04 15.61
N GLN A 171 -38.94 4.46 14.34
CA GLN A 171 -39.96 5.39 13.87
C GLN A 171 -41.36 4.81 14.05
N GLN A 172 -41.58 3.54 13.69
CA GLN A 172 -42.85 2.84 13.92
C GLN A 172 -43.26 2.79 15.39
N LYS A 173 -42.29 2.60 16.30
CA LYS A 173 -42.56 2.62 17.75
C LYS A 173 -42.96 4.02 18.22
N LEU A 174 -42.29 5.07 17.74
CA LEU A 174 -42.65 6.45 18.06
C LEU A 174 -44.06 6.79 17.57
N ASP A 175 -44.40 6.38 16.36
CA ASP A 175 -45.72 6.65 15.79
C ASP A 175 -46.82 5.86 16.51
N ALA A 176 -46.54 4.62 16.94
CA ALA A 176 -47.43 3.85 17.80
C ALA A 176 -47.67 4.54 19.15
N LEU A 177 -46.62 5.07 19.79
CA LEU A 177 -46.75 5.80 21.06
C LEU A 177 -47.59 7.07 20.91
N LYS A 178 -47.35 7.86 19.85
CA LYS A 178 -48.16 9.05 19.54
C LYS A 178 -49.63 8.70 19.29
N ALA A 179 -49.89 7.58 18.60
CA ALA A 179 -51.25 7.11 18.36
C ALA A 179 -51.94 6.70 19.67
N ILE A 180 -51.23 6.04 20.58
CA ILE A 180 -51.74 5.70 21.92
C ILE A 180 -52.07 6.97 22.70
N GLU A 181 -51.16 7.94 22.74
CA GLU A 181 -51.36 9.23 23.43
C GLU A 181 -52.59 9.96 22.89
N LYS A 182 -52.70 10.09 21.57
CA LYS A 182 -53.86 10.71 20.91
C LYS A 182 -55.17 10.01 21.31
N ASN A 183 -55.18 8.68 21.27
CA ASN A 183 -56.36 7.90 21.66
C ASN A 183 -56.73 8.08 23.13
N LEU A 184 -55.75 8.25 24.02
CA LEU A 184 -56.00 8.51 25.44
C LEU A 184 -56.61 9.90 25.66
N LEU A 185 -56.06 10.94 25.02
CA LEU A 185 -56.59 12.30 25.06
C LEU A 185 -58.01 12.39 24.48
N ASP A 186 -58.27 11.71 23.36
CA ASP A 186 -59.60 11.66 22.74
C ASP A 186 -60.62 10.95 23.66
N ARG A 187 -60.21 9.90 24.38
CA ARG A 187 -61.05 9.22 25.38
C ARG A 187 -61.31 10.08 26.62
N GLU A 188 -60.35 10.89 27.03
CA GLU A 188 -60.51 11.81 28.17
C GLU A 188 -61.47 12.95 27.82
N ARG A 189 -61.30 13.56 26.63
CA ARG A 189 -62.24 14.57 26.10
C ARG A 189 -63.68 14.09 25.96
N ARG A 190 -63.91 12.81 25.71
CA ARG A 190 -65.27 12.24 25.61
C ARG A 190 -65.90 11.93 26.97
N ARG A 191 -65.11 11.89 28.04
CA ARG A 191 -65.58 11.57 29.40
C ARG A 191 -65.86 12.81 30.25
N ASN A 192 -65.27 13.95 29.90
CA ASN A 192 -65.55 15.26 30.48
C ASN A 192 -66.57 16.01 29.62
#